data_AF-A0A2M7ZMF8-F1
#
_entry.id   AF-A0A2M7ZMF8-F1
#
_cell.length_a   1.000
_cell.length_b   1.000
_cell.length_c   1.000
_cell.angle_alpha   90.00
_cell.angle_beta   90.00
_cell.angle_gamma   90.00
#
_symmetry.space_group_name_H-M   'P 1'
#
loop_
_entity.id
_entity.type
_entity.pdbx_description
1 polymer ?
#
loop_
_entity_poly.entity_id
_entity_poly.type
_entity_poly.pdbx_seq_one_letter_code
_entity_poly.pdbx_strand_id
1 'polypeptide(L)'
;MEFEKMFKSEQDCIDYLMSIRWPNGFECPICGSIRHWKKNKGRFECSDCHTETTVTNGTIFHKSTKPLLIWFQAIWWIVAQKNGVSAKELQKILGLGSYRTSWTWLHKFRRLMVLSGRTKLQGIVEVDEVFIGGKASGKRGRGAE
;
A
#
# COMPACT_ATOMS: atom_id res chain seq x y z
N MET A 1 17.79 -7.18 7.12
CA MET A 1 17.64 -6.51 5.80
C MET A 1 17.44 -5.01 6.01
N GLU A 2 17.57 -4.15 4.99
CA GLU A 2 17.47 -2.68 5.13
C GLU A 2 16.12 -2.22 5.70
N PHE A 3 15.02 -2.83 5.24
CA PHE A 3 13.66 -2.59 5.77
C PHE A 3 13.56 -2.76 7.29
N GLU A 4 14.07 -3.86 7.84
CA GLU A 4 14.02 -4.15 9.28
C GLU A 4 14.90 -3.19 10.11
N LYS A 5 15.89 -2.55 9.47
CA LYS A 5 16.68 -1.50 10.13
C LYS A 5 15.92 -0.19 10.20
N MET A 6 15.10 0.10 9.19
CA MET A 6 14.30 1.33 9.09
C MET A 6 13.00 1.28 9.89
N PHE A 7 12.33 0.12 9.91
CA PHE A 7 11.01 -0.04 10.53
C PHE A 7 11.05 -1.18 11.56
N LYS A 8 11.40 -0.82 12.79
CA LYS A 8 11.46 -1.75 13.94
C LYS A 8 10.20 -1.67 14.79
N SER A 9 9.54 -0.52 14.78
CA SER A 9 8.39 -0.22 15.62
C SER A 9 7.24 0.41 14.83
N GLU A 10 6.06 0.43 15.46
CA GLU A 10 4.90 1.17 14.96
C GLU A 10 5.21 2.67 14.85
N GLN A 11 6.02 3.20 15.78
CA GLN A 11 6.38 4.61 15.80
C GLN A 11 7.26 4.99 14.59
N ASP A 12 8.19 4.12 14.19
CA ASP A 12 9.03 4.36 13.00
C ASP A 12 8.16 4.50 11.73
N CYS A 13 7.11 3.69 11.63
CA CYS A 13 6.17 3.75 10.51
C CYS A 13 5.36 5.07 10.55
N ILE A 14 4.92 5.48 11.74
CA ILE A 14 4.19 6.75 11.94
C ILE A 14 5.07 7.94 11.55
N ASP A 15 6.31 7.98 12.03
CA ASP A 15 7.24 9.09 11.78
C ASP A 15 7.61 9.17 10.30
N TYR A 16 7.80 8.03 9.63
CA TYR A 16 7.99 7.97 8.19
C TYR A 16 6.76 8.45 7.40
N LEU A 17 5.54 8.09 7.80
CA LEU A 17 4.35 8.63 7.16
C LEU A 17 4.21 10.14 7.39
N MET A 18 4.62 10.65 8.55
CA MET A 18 4.59 12.08 8.84
C MET A 18 5.58 12.84 7.96
N SER A 19 6.80 12.34 7.79
CA SER A 19 7.80 13.02 6.96
C SER A 19 7.37 13.14 5.49
N ILE A 20 6.62 12.17 4.98
CA ILE A 20 6.07 12.20 3.61
C ILE A 20 4.83 13.09 3.52
N ARG A 21 3.89 12.93 4.46
CA ARG A 21 2.59 13.63 4.41
C ARG A 21 2.73 15.12 4.75
N TRP A 22 3.64 15.43 5.66
CA TRP A 22 3.81 16.72 6.32
C TRP A 22 5.29 17.08 6.40
N PRO A 23 5.96 17.30 5.24
CA PRO A 23 7.41 17.53 5.20
C PRO A 23 7.86 18.77 5.98
N ASN A 24 6.99 19.77 6.11
CA ASN A 24 7.24 21.01 6.82
C ASN A 24 6.57 21.06 8.22
N GLY A 25 6.16 19.91 8.75
CA GLY A 25 5.35 19.82 9.96
C GLY A 25 3.85 19.72 9.65
N PHE A 26 3.07 19.47 10.71
CA PHE A 26 1.63 19.19 10.60
C PHE A 26 0.89 20.26 9.80
N GLU A 27 0.04 19.82 8.87
CA GLU A 27 -0.91 20.65 8.16
C GLU A 27 -2.29 19.99 8.21
N CYS A 28 -3.28 20.73 8.69
CA CYS A 28 -4.64 20.22 8.84
C CYS A 28 -5.24 19.86 7.48
N PRO A 29 -5.70 18.61 7.27
CA PRO A 29 -6.24 18.18 5.98
C PRO A 29 -7.58 18.82 5.61
N ILE A 30 -8.22 19.56 6.54
CA ILE A 30 -9.52 20.20 6.33
C ILE A 30 -9.37 21.69 6.03
N CYS A 31 -8.56 22.42 6.81
CA CYS A 31 -8.45 23.88 6.70
C CYS A 31 -7.04 24.40 6.36
N GLY A 32 -6.03 23.53 6.24
CA GLY A 32 -4.65 23.93 5.93
C GLY A 32 -3.88 24.58 7.08
N SER A 33 -4.48 24.71 8.27
CA SER A 33 -3.78 25.29 9.41
C SER A 33 -2.63 24.41 9.91
N ILE A 34 -1.53 25.05 10.28
CA ILE A 34 -0.36 24.43 10.92
C ILE A 34 -0.46 24.41 12.45
N ARG A 35 -1.39 25.17 13.04
CA ARG A 35 -1.59 25.24 14.49
C ARG A 35 -2.32 24.00 14.96
N HIS A 36 -1.70 23.29 15.90
CA HIS A 36 -2.22 22.02 16.37
C HIS A 36 -1.81 21.65 17.78
N TRP A 37 -2.55 20.72 18.36
CA TRP A 37 -2.22 20.03 19.60
C TRP A 37 -1.92 18.57 19.29
N LYS A 38 -0.75 18.09 19.73
CA LYS A 38 -0.42 16.65 19.66
C LYS A 38 -1.10 15.93 20.82
N LYS A 39 -1.98 14.98 20.50
CA LYS A 39 -2.64 14.09 21.46
C LYS A 39 -1.92 12.74 21.52
N ASN A 40 -2.40 11.88 22.41
CA ASN A 40 -1.89 10.52 22.56
C ASN A 40 -2.05 9.68 21.28
N LYS A 41 -1.18 8.67 21.11
CA LYS A 41 -1.23 7.68 20.01
C LYS A 41 -1.16 8.30 18.60
N GLY A 42 -0.39 9.37 18.42
CA GLY A 42 -0.17 9.99 17.11
C GLY A 42 -1.39 10.69 16.52
N ARG A 43 -2.30 11.16 17.39
CA ARG A 43 -3.44 12.01 17.02
C ARG A 43 -3.05 13.49 17.10
N PHE A 44 -3.64 14.29 16.23
CA PHE A 44 -3.44 15.72 16.12
C PHE A 44 -4.81 16.38 16.10
N GLU A 45 -5.00 17.42 16.91
CA GLU A 45 -6.17 18.28 16.82
C GLU A 45 -5.75 19.61 16.23
N CYS A 46 -6.44 20.05 15.18
CA CYS A 46 -6.23 21.38 14.64
C CYS A 46 -6.79 22.44 15.60
N SER A 47 -6.00 23.47 15.91
CA SER A 47 -6.43 24.53 16.84
C SER A 47 -7.47 25.48 16.24
N ASP A 48 -7.66 25.48 14.91
CA ASP A 48 -8.53 26.43 14.21
C ASP A 48 -9.91 25.84 13.89
N CYS A 49 -9.95 24.60 13.38
CA CYS A 49 -11.21 23.93 13.04
C CYS A 49 -11.58 22.81 14.02
N HIS A 50 -10.78 22.59 15.08
CA HIS A 50 -10.98 21.55 16.10
C HIS A 50 -11.12 20.12 15.55
N THR A 51 -10.74 19.90 14.30
CA THR A 51 -10.81 18.57 13.70
C THR A 51 -9.66 17.71 14.23
N GLU A 52 -10.01 16.53 14.74
CA GLU A 52 -9.03 15.49 15.06
C GLU A 52 -8.63 14.69 13.82
N THR A 53 -7.33 14.46 13.67
CA THR A 53 -6.78 13.64 12.60
C THR A 53 -5.59 12.82 13.05
N THR A 54 -5.29 11.76 12.30
CA THR A 54 -4.04 10.99 12.42
C THR A 54 -3.26 11.13 11.12
N VAL A 55 -2.00 10.70 11.14
CA VAL A 55 -1.20 10.59 9.90
C VAL A 55 -1.82 9.63 8.87
N THR A 56 -2.62 8.65 9.35
CA THR A 56 -3.29 7.66 8.51
C THR A 56 -4.62 8.12 7.94
N ASN A 57 -5.16 9.28 8.35
CA ASN A 57 -6.46 9.76 7.88
C ASN A 57 -6.46 10.08 6.38
N GLY A 58 -7.49 9.62 5.68
CA GLY A 58 -7.61 9.79 4.23
C GLY A 58 -6.58 9.00 3.40
N THR A 59 -5.83 8.08 4.01
CA THR A 59 -4.85 7.21 3.33
C THR A 59 -5.37 5.78 3.19
N ILE A 60 -4.59 4.89 2.56
CA ILE A 60 -4.91 3.46 2.51
C ILE A 60 -4.99 2.80 3.89
N PHE A 61 -4.30 3.38 4.88
CA PHE A 61 -4.24 2.93 6.28
C PHE A 61 -5.41 3.44 7.13
N HIS A 62 -6.26 4.33 6.57
CA HIS A 62 -7.38 4.92 7.30
C HIS A 62 -8.32 3.84 7.86
N LYS A 63 -8.68 4.00 9.14
CA LYS A 63 -9.54 3.06 9.91
C LYS A 63 -9.03 1.62 9.93
N SER A 64 -7.72 1.39 9.69
CA SER A 64 -7.16 0.06 9.84
C SER A 64 -7.03 -0.33 11.31
N THR A 65 -7.40 -1.57 11.63
CA THR A 65 -7.16 -2.19 12.94
C THR A 65 -5.87 -2.98 12.99
N LYS A 66 -5.14 -3.07 11.85
CA LYS A 66 -3.85 -3.74 11.77
C LYS A 66 -2.72 -2.73 12.01
N PRO A 67 -1.67 -3.11 12.77
CA PRO A 67 -0.48 -2.28 12.93
C PRO A 67 0.11 -1.86 11.59
N LEU A 68 0.60 -0.62 11.51
CA LEU A 68 1.32 -0.07 10.36
C LEU A 68 2.55 -0.90 10.04
N LEU A 69 3.22 -1.48 11.04
CA LEU A 69 4.36 -2.35 10.79
C LEU A 69 4.02 -3.53 9.85
N ILE A 70 2.83 -4.15 10.04
CA ILE A 70 2.36 -5.25 9.17
C ILE A 70 2.01 -4.72 7.77
N TRP A 71 1.43 -3.51 7.69
CA TRP A 71 1.19 -2.85 6.41
C TRP A 71 2.48 -2.58 5.64
N PHE A 72 3.51 -2.11 6.31
CA PHE A 72 4.81 -1.80 5.71
C PHE A 72 5.51 -3.07 5.23
N GLN A 73 5.45 -4.15 6.02
CA GLN A 73 5.92 -5.47 5.58
C GLN A 73 5.16 -5.95 4.34
N ALA A 74 3.84 -5.77 4.29
CA ALA A 74 3.05 -6.12 3.12
C ALA A 74 3.48 -5.35 1.86
N ILE A 75 3.71 -4.04 2.00
CA ILE A 75 4.20 -3.18 0.91
C ILE A 75 5.56 -3.68 0.43
N TRP A 76 6.49 -3.95 1.35
CA TRP A 76 7.82 -4.46 1.03
C TRP A 76 7.74 -5.76 0.22
N TRP A 77 6.96 -6.74 0.68
CA TRP A 77 6.80 -8.02 -0.01
C TRP A 77 6.23 -7.87 -1.41
N ILE A 78 5.32 -6.93 -1.64
CA ILE A 78 4.72 -6.74 -2.97
C ILE A 78 5.70 -6.03 -3.91
N VAL A 79 6.45 -5.04 -3.42
CA VAL A 79 7.38 -4.24 -4.25
C VAL A 79 8.68 -4.99 -4.54
N ALA A 80 9.18 -5.80 -3.60
CA ALA A 80 10.45 -6.51 -3.75
C ALA A 80 10.37 -7.75 -4.67
N GLN A 81 9.17 -8.22 -5.03
CA GLN A 81 8.97 -9.44 -5.80
C GLN A 81 8.73 -9.14 -7.28
N LYS A 82 9.57 -9.70 -8.16
CA LYS A 82 9.48 -9.49 -9.63
C LYS A 82 8.14 -9.96 -10.21
N ASN A 83 7.59 -11.04 -9.69
CA ASN A 83 6.38 -11.69 -10.23
C ASN A 83 5.10 -11.24 -9.51
N GLY A 84 5.19 -10.24 -8.62
CA GLY A 84 4.13 -9.90 -7.68
C GLY A 84 3.87 -11.00 -6.64
N VAL A 85 2.81 -10.82 -5.83
CA VAL A 85 2.44 -11.74 -4.75
C VAL A 85 0.95 -12.07 -4.82
N SER A 86 0.59 -13.35 -4.64
CA SER A 86 -0.81 -13.75 -4.56
C SER A 86 -1.42 -13.40 -3.19
N ALA A 87 -2.73 -13.16 -3.11
CA ALA A 87 -3.38 -12.84 -1.83
C ALA A 87 -3.24 -13.96 -0.79
N LYS A 88 -3.19 -15.23 -1.22
CA LYS A 88 -3.01 -16.39 -0.34
C LYS A 88 -1.58 -16.50 0.18
N GLU A 89 -0.60 -16.17 -0.64
CA GLU A 89 0.80 -16.13 -0.24
C GLU A 89 1.06 -14.96 0.71
N LEU A 90 0.56 -13.76 0.39
CA LEU A 90 0.63 -12.59 1.28
C LEU A 90 0.00 -12.89 2.65
N GLN A 91 -1.13 -13.61 2.66
CA GLN A 91 -1.76 -14.06 3.90
C GLN A 91 -0.82 -14.93 4.73
N LYS A 92 -0.18 -15.93 4.11
CA LYS A 92 0.72 -16.87 4.78
C LYS A 92 1.97 -16.18 5.32
N ILE A 93 2.63 -15.39 4.48
CA ILE A 93 3.89 -14.69 4.82
C ILE A 93 3.68 -13.76 6.02
N LEU A 94 2.56 -13.04 6.04
CA LEU A 94 2.26 -12.06 7.10
C LEU A 94 1.47 -12.65 8.28
N GLY A 95 1.16 -13.96 8.27
CA GLY A 95 0.34 -14.58 9.32
C GLY A 95 -1.06 -13.98 9.47
N LEU A 96 -1.67 -13.47 8.39
CA LEU A 96 -2.99 -12.84 8.46
C LEU A 96 -4.08 -13.90 8.66
N GLY A 97 -4.87 -13.75 9.71
CA GLY A 97 -5.99 -14.67 10.00
C GLY A 97 -7.15 -14.67 8.99
N SER A 98 -7.14 -13.78 7.99
CA SER A 98 -8.19 -13.71 6.96
C SER A 98 -7.62 -13.46 5.57
N TYR A 99 -7.97 -14.34 4.63
CA TYR A 99 -7.72 -14.16 3.21
C TYR A 99 -8.40 -12.89 2.66
N ARG A 100 -9.57 -12.53 3.17
CA ARG A 100 -10.29 -11.33 2.71
C ARG A 100 -9.49 -10.06 3.02
N THR A 101 -8.78 -10.04 4.14
CA THR A 101 -7.88 -8.94 4.51
C THR A 101 -6.74 -8.82 3.50
N SER A 102 -6.01 -9.91 3.25
CA SER A 102 -4.88 -9.90 2.31
C SER A 102 -5.32 -9.55 0.88
N TRP A 103 -6.47 -10.08 0.44
CA TRP A 103 -7.06 -9.76 -0.86
C TRP A 103 -7.41 -8.27 -0.97
N THR A 104 -8.06 -7.70 0.06
CA THR A 104 -8.42 -6.27 0.09
C THR A 104 -7.18 -5.38 0.06
N TRP A 105 -6.14 -5.75 0.80
CA TRP A 105 -4.87 -5.02 0.82
C TRP A 105 -4.20 -5.05 -0.55
N LEU A 106 -4.11 -6.23 -1.16
CA LEU A 106 -3.52 -6.40 -2.49
C LEU A 106 -4.21 -5.51 -3.54
N HIS A 107 -5.54 -5.39 -3.49
CA HIS A 107 -6.28 -4.47 -4.37
C HIS A 107 -6.00 -3.00 -4.08
N LYS A 108 -5.93 -2.59 -2.80
CA LYS A 108 -5.54 -1.23 -2.43
C LYS A 108 -4.15 -0.88 -2.98
N PHE A 109 -3.17 -1.77 -2.80
CA PHE A 109 -1.80 -1.56 -3.29
C PHE A 109 -1.74 -1.49 -4.81
N ARG A 110 -2.38 -2.42 -5.52
CA ARG A 110 -2.41 -2.42 -6.99
C ARG A 110 -3.02 -1.16 -7.56
N ARG A 111 -4.06 -0.60 -6.93
CA ARG A 111 -4.63 0.69 -7.32
C ARG A 111 -3.64 1.85 -7.16
N LEU A 112 -2.82 1.84 -6.12
CA LEU A 112 -1.80 2.86 -5.90
C LEU A 112 -0.58 2.72 -6.83
N MET A 113 -0.27 1.51 -7.28
CA MET A 113 0.85 1.24 -8.19
C MET A 113 0.56 1.63 -9.64
N VAL A 114 -0.67 2.07 -9.95
CA VAL A 114 -0.97 2.62 -11.27
C VAL A 114 -0.31 4.00 -11.38
N LEU A 115 0.66 4.13 -12.28
CA LEU A 115 1.28 5.40 -12.62
C LEU A 115 0.23 6.36 -13.19
N SER A 116 -0.12 7.40 -12.43
CA SER A 116 -0.95 8.52 -12.87
C SER A 116 -0.23 9.25 -14.00
N GLY A 117 -0.91 9.44 -15.14
CA GLY A 117 -0.31 10.08 -16.32
C GLY A 117 0.52 9.14 -17.20
N ARG A 118 0.37 7.81 -17.05
CA ARG A 118 1.01 6.86 -17.97
C ARG A 118 0.66 7.20 -19.43
N THR A 119 1.69 7.33 -20.24
CA THR A 119 1.56 7.44 -21.69
C THR A 119 1.39 6.05 -22.29
N LYS A 120 0.86 5.97 -23.51
CA LYS A 120 0.89 4.71 -24.26
C LYS A 120 2.35 4.34 -24.51
N LEU A 121 2.68 3.05 -24.44
CA LEU A 121 3.97 2.54 -24.87
C LEU A 121 4.17 2.92 -26.36
N GLN A 122 5.38 3.35 -26.73
CA GLN A 122 5.72 3.81 -28.08
C GLN A 122 7.00 3.12 -28.57
N GLY A 123 7.17 3.05 -29.90
CA GLY A 123 8.31 2.37 -30.52
C GLY A 123 8.12 0.86 -30.59
N ILE A 124 9.24 0.12 -30.55
CA ILE A 124 9.22 -1.33 -30.47
C ILE A 124 8.96 -1.71 -29.01
N VAL A 125 7.84 -2.38 -28.78
CA VAL A 125 7.43 -2.86 -27.45
C VAL A 125 7.45 -4.38 -27.48
N GLU A 126 8.37 -4.97 -26.72
CA GLU A 126 8.39 -6.40 -26.49
C GLU A 126 7.67 -6.70 -25.17
N VAL A 127 6.73 -7.64 -25.21
CA VAL A 127 5.95 -8.08 -24.05
C VAL A 127 6.10 -9.59 -23.95
N ASP A 128 6.69 -10.06 -22.86
CA ASP A 128 6.68 -11.49 -22.54
C ASP A 128 5.27 -11.87 -22.08
N GLU A 129 4.58 -12.67 -22.89
CA GLU A 129 3.25 -13.20 -22.55
C GLU A 129 3.37 -14.41 -21.62
N VAL A 130 2.54 -14.44 -20.58
CA VAL A 130 2.24 -15.66 -19.81
C VAL A 130 0.91 -16.22 -20.30
N PHE A 131 0.89 -17.53 -20.59
CA PHE A 131 -0.33 -18.24 -20.97
C PHE A 131 -1.24 -18.39 -19.75
N ILE A 132 -2.42 -17.77 -19.77
CA ILE A 132 -3.45 -17.92 -18.73
C ILE A 132 -4.59 -18.78 -19.29
N GLY A 133 -4.57 -20.07 -18.98
CA GLY A 133 -5.58 -21.07 -19.37
C GLY A 133 -5.09 -22.50 -19.13
N GLY A 134 -6.01 -23.42 -18.83
CA GLY A 134 -5.72 -24.86 -18.85
C GLY A 134 -5.83 -25.42 -20.27
N LYS A 135 -5.25 -26.61 -20.51
CA LYS A 135 -5.36 -27.33 -21.79
C LYS A 135 -6.83 -27.39 -22.23
N ALA A 136 -7.15 -26.84 -23.39
CA ALA A 136 -8.46 -26.98 -24.02
C ALA A 136 -8.37 -28.03 -25.13
N SER A 137 -9.31 -28.98 -25.21
CA SER A 137 -9.42 -29.86 -26.37
C SER A 137 -10.04 -29.07 -27.54
N GLY A 138 -9.41 -29.09 -28.71
CA GLY A 138 -9.86 -28.28 -29.85
C GLY A 138 -8.94 -28.41 -31.06
N LYS A 139 -9.23 -27.67 -32.15
CA LYS A 139 -8.36 -27.67 -33.34
C LYS A 139 -7.01 -27.04 -33.02
N ARG A 140 -5.92 -27.71 -33.43
CA ARG A 140 -4.51 -27.30 -33.25
C ARG A 140 -4.29 -25.81 -33.53
N GLY A 141 -3.97 -25.06 -32.47
CA GLY A 141 -3.76 -23.61 -32.49
C GLY A 141 -4.18 -22.91 -31.20
N ARG A 142 -3.47 -21.83 -30.82
CA ARG A 142 -3.67 -21.00 -29.61
C ARG A 142 -4.22 -21.77 -28.38
N GLY A 143 -3.49 -22.81 -27.95
CA GLY A 143 -3.76 -23.50 -26.67
C GLY A 143 -4.51 -24.83 -26.74
N ALA A 144 -4.80 -25.36 -27.93
CA ALA A 144 -5.31 -26.73 -28.11
C ALA A 144 -4.27 -27.64 -28.77
N GLU A 145 -4.14 -28.88 -28.27
CA GLU A 145 -3.43 -29.98 -28.96
C GLU A 145 -4.15 -30.36 -30.25
#